data_AF-A0A7C4V210-F1
#
_entry.id   AF-A0A7C4V210-F1
#
_cell.length_a   1.000
_cell.length_b   1.000
_cell.length_c   1.000
_cell.angle_alpha   90.00
_cell.angle_beta   90.00
_cell.angle_gamma   90.00
#
_symmetry.space_group_name_H-M   'P 1'
#
loop_
_entity.id
_entity.type
_entity.pdbx_description
1 polymer ?
#
loop_
_entity_poly.entity_id
_entity_poly.type
_entity_poly.pdbx_seq_one_letter_code
_entity_poly.pdbx_strand_id
1 'polypeptide(L)'
;MRLTLAPTLLVTICLATGQVSGQEPTDLDEALELATKAAVQKVAPSVVQIRTIGGLEVVGGNVRKGLGPTTGLIVSPDGYIISSSFNFASKPAAITVLVPGKSEPLSAKVVAQDQTRMLTLLKVDATDLPVPVVVPKNEVRL
;
A
#
# COMPACT_ATOMS: atom_id res chain seq x y z
N MET A 1 -31.44 -15.44 72.56
CA MET A 1 -30.86 -15.04 71.26
C MET A 1 -30.49 -13.57 71.37
N ARG A 2 -29.19 -13.24 71.31
CA ARG A 2 -28.65 -11.90 71.57
C ARG A 2 -28.96 -10.98 70.38
N LEU A 3 -29.46 -9.77 70.61
CA LEU A 3 -29.39 -8.68 69.64
C LEU A 3 -28.98 -7.40 70.38
N THR A 4 -27.72 -7.02 70.22
CA THR A 4 -27.10 -5.81 70.78
C THR A 4 -26.99 -4.71 69.72
N LEU A 5 -27.23 -3.49 70.20
CA LEU A 5 -27.21 -2.15 69.59
C LEU A 5 -26.00 -1.79 68.67
N ALA A 6 -26.34 -1.03 67.61
CA ALA A 6 -25.77 0.28 67.20
C ALA A 6 -24.33 0.34 66.59
N PRO A 7 -23.90 1.50 66.04
CA PRO A 7 -24.51 2.35 65.00
C PRO A 7 -23.48 2.84 63.94
N THR A 8 -23.95 3.57 62.91
CA THR A 8 -23.23 4.59 62.11
C THR A 8 -21.71 4.51 61.94
N LEU A 9 -21.25 4.25 60.71
CA LEU A 9 -20.10 4.97 60.17
C LEU A 9 -20.34 5.32 58.70
N LEU A 10 -20.81 6.55 58.51
CA LEU A 10 -20.90 7.28 57.26
C LEU A 10 -19.48 7.60 56.79
N VAL A 11 -18.93 6.86 55.83
CA VAL A 11 -17.69 7.24 55.15
C VAL A 11 -18.06 8.04 53.91
N THR A 12 -18.20 9.35 54.14
CA THR A 12 -18.24 10.38 53.10
C THR A 12 -16.84 10.48 52.46
N ILE A 13 -16.66 9.92 51.28
CA ILE A 13 -15.52 10.25 50.40
C ILE A 13 -15.99 11.36 49.46
N CYS A 14 -15.72 12.61 49.87
CA CYS A 14 -15.80 13.78 49.01
C CYS A 14 -14.48 13.96 48.27
N LEU A 15 -14.57 13.94 46.93
CA LEU A 15 -13.85 14.73 45.95
C LEU A 15 -12.39 15.10 46.26
N ALA A 16 -11.47 14.43 45.55
CA ALA A 16 -10.34 15.11 44.94
C ALA A 16 -10.50 14.98 43.42
N THR A 17 -10.83 16.12 42.82
CA THR A 17 -10.84 16.43 41.41
C THR A 17 -9.51 16.08 40.76
N GLY A 18 -9.42 14.89 40.17
CA GLY A 18 -8.48 14.61 39.11
C GLY A 18 -9.25 14.58 37.80
N GLN A 19 -9.53 15.75 37.21
CA GLN A 19 -9.82 15.77 35.79
C GLN A 19 -8.54 15.28 35.10
N VAL A 20 -8.51 14.01 34.71
CA VAL A 20 -7.58 13.53 33.69
C VAL A 20 -8.06 14.18 32.40
N SER A 21 -7.60 15.40 32.17
CA SER A 21 -7.59 16.01 30.85
C SER A 21 -6.52 15.27 30.05
N GLY A 22 -6.94 14.27 29.28
CA GLY A 22 -6.02 13.50 28.43
C GLY A 22 -6.68 12.44 27.56
N GLN A 23 -7.96 12.57 27.23
CA GLN A 23 -8.67 11.64 26.35
C GLN A 23 -9.10 12.39 25.09
N GLU A 24 -8.16 12.54 24.15
CA GLU A 24 -8.33 12.86 22.73
C GLU A 24 -6.94 12.62 22.09
N PRO A 25 -6.70 11.43 21.51
CA PRO A 25 -6.58 11.34 20.04
C PRO A 25 -7.11 10.03 19.42
N THR A 26 -8.05 9.33 20.06
CA THR A 26 -8.56 8.02 19.57
C THR A 26 -9.38 8.15 18.27
N ASP A 27 -10.20 9.19 18.14
CA ASP A 27 -11.11 9.36 17.00
C ASP A 27 -10.38 9.64 15.67
N LEU A 28 -9.29 10.41 15.72
CA LEU A 28 -8.48 10.72 14.54
C LEU A 28 -7.71 9.49 14.05
N ASP A 29 -7.14 8.71 14.97
CA ASP A 29 -6.41 7.49 14.66
C ASP A 29 -7.35 6.43 14.05
N GLU A 30 -8.54 6.25 14.61
CA GLU A 30 -9.58 5.36 14.07
C GLU A 30 -10.07 5.81 12.68
N ALA A 31 -10.32 7.11 12.50
CA ALA A 31 -10.71 7.67 11.20
C ALA A 31 -9.62 7.48 10.14
N LEU A 32 -8.35 7.66 10.50
CA LEU A 32 -7.21 7.44 9.62
C LEU A 32 -7.06 5.97 9.25
N GLU A 33 -7.20 5.05 10.21
CA GLU A 33 -7.16 3.62 9.96
C GLU A 33 -8.26 3.19 8.98
N LEU A 34 -9.50 3.65 9.22
CA LEU A 34 -10.63 3.35 8.35
C LEU A 34 -10.43 3.90 6.94
N ALA A 35 -9.98 5.15 6.81
CA ALA A 35 -9.70 5.79 5.52
C ALA A 35 -8.57 5.06 4.77
N THR A 36 -7.52 4.65 5.47
CA THR A 36 -6.40 3.90 4.88
C THR A 36 -6.84 2.52 4.39
N LYS A 37 -7.61 1.78 5.20
CA LYS A 37 -8.17 0.49 4.80
C LYS A 37 -9.07 0.63 3.57
N ALA A 38 -9.94 1.64 3.54
CA ALA A 38 -10.80 1.90 2.40
C ALA A 38 -10.00 2.23 1.12
N ALA A 39 -8.94 3.04 1.23
CA ALA A 39 -8.06 3.35 0.11
C ALA A 39 -7.34 2.11 -0.41
N VAL A 40 -6.80 1.28 0.47
CA VAL A 40 -6.15 0.01 0.11
C VAL A 40 -7.15 -0.92 -0.59
N GLN A 41 -8.34 -1.11 -0.05
CA GLN A 41 -9.37 -1.96 -0.69
C GLN A 41 -9.72 -1.50 -2.10
N LYS A 42 -9.76 -0.18 -2.33
CA LYS A 42 -10.09 0.40 -3.63
C LYS A 42 -8.96 0.22 -4.67
N VAL A 43 -7.70 0.30 -4.26
CA VAL A 43 -6.55 0.35 -5.19
C VAL A 43 -5.80 -0.98 -5.29
N ALA A 44 -5.81 -1.82 -4.25
CA ALA A 44 -5.07 -3.08 -4.19
C ALA A 44 -5.29 -4.00 -5.41
N PRO A 45 -6.51 -4.14 -5.98
CA PRO A 45 -6.70 -4.96 -7.18
C PRO A 45 -5.87 -4.49 -8.39
N SER A 46 -5.53 -3.20 -8.46
CA SER A 46 -4.78 -2.59 -9.56
C SER A 46 -3.25 -2.57 -9.35
N VAL A 47 -2.77 -2.97 -8.17
CA VAL A 47 -1.35 -3.01 -7.85
C VAL A 47 -0.81 -4.41 -8.11
N VAL A 48 0.15 -4.52 -9.03
CA VAL A 48 0.69 -5.79 -9.49
C VAL A 48 2.09 -6.02 -8.94
N GLN A 49 2.48 -7.28 -8.81
CA GLN A 49 3.85 -7.66 -8.48
C GLN A 49 4.60 -7.97 -9.78
N ILE A 50 5.77 -7.35 -9.97
CA ILE A 50 6.64 -7.49 -11.13
C ILE A 50 7.88 -8.29 -10.73
N ARG A 51 8.24 -9.29 -11.52
CA ARG A 51 9.50 -10.03 -11.39
C ARG A 51 10.29 -9.94 -12.68
N THR A 52 11.60 -9.78 -12.53
CA THR A 52 12.55 -9.74 -13.64
C THR A 52 13.51 -10.92 -13.54
N ILE A 53 13.67 -11.66 -14.63
CA ILE A 53 14.48 -12.87 -14.71
C ILE A 53 15.63 -12.62 -15.67
N GLY A 54 16.84 -13.05 -15.30
CA GLY A 54 18.06 -12.81 -16.09
C GLY A 54 18.43 -11.33 -16.22
N GLY A 55 19.31 -11.00 -17.17
CA GLY A 55 19.87 -9.66 -17.36
C GLY A 55 21.31 -9.53 -16.84
N LEU A 56 21.88 -8.34 -16.96
CA LEU A 56 23.26 -8.06 -16.57
C LEU A 56 23.43 -8.15 -15.04
N GLU A 57 24.46 -8.88 -14.60
CA GLU A 57 24.78 -9.03 -13.16
C GLU A 57 25.37 -7.74 -12.55
N VAL A 58 25.97 -6.89 -13.37
CA VAL A 58 26.61 -5.63 -12.98
C VAL A 58 26.01 -4.48 -13.79
N VAL A 59 25.44 -3.49 -13.10
CA VAL A 59 25.03 -2.21 -13.69
C VAL A 59 25.92 -1.11 -13.09
N GLY A 60 26.61 -0.33 -13.93
CA GLY A 60 27.42 0.80 -13.45
C GLY A 60 28.64 0.44 -12.59
N GLY A 61 29.26 -0.72 -12.82
CA GLY A 61 30.58 -1.07 -12.27
C GLY A 61 30.61 -1.70 -10.87
N ASN A 62 29.63 -1.47 -9.98
CA ASN A 62 29.66 -2.04 -8.61
C ASN A 62 28.28 -2.33 -7.98
N VAL A 63 27.16 -2.06 -8.66
CA VAL A 63 25.82 -2.31 -8.07
C VAL A 63 25.39 -3.74 -8.36
N ARG A 64 25.43 -4.59 -7.33
CA ARG A 64 24.83 -5.93 -7.38
C ARG A 64 23.31 -5.79 -7.46
N LYS A 65 22.73 -6.49 -8.42
CA LYS A 65 21.30 -6.44 -8.73
C LYS A 65 20.43 -6.72 -7.48
N GLY A 66 19.53 -5.79 -7.16
CA GLY A 66 18.38 -6.08 -6.30
C GLY A 66 17.41 -6.96 -7.08
N LEU A 67 17.51 -8.27 -6.91
CA LEU A 67 16.71 -9.29 -7.63
C LEU A 67 15.29 -9.47 -7.07
N GLY A 68 14.87 -8.60 -6.16
CA GLY A 68 13.57 -8.71 -5.50
C GLY A 68 12.40 -8.38 -6.44
N PRO A 69 11.22 -8.97 -6.21
CA PRO A 69 10.00 -8.50 -6.87
C PRO A 69 9.78 -7.02 -6.59
N THR A 70 9.28 -6.31 -7.58
CA THR A 70 8.88 -4.90 -7.50
C THR A 70 7.39 -4.77 -7.74
N THR A 71 6.86 -3.55 -7.75
CA THR A 71 5.44 -3.28 -7.96
C THR A 71 5.21 -2.49 -9.25
N GLY A 72 3.98 -2.56 -9.75
CA GLY A 72 3.48 -1.67 -10.79
C GLY A 72 2.01 -1.35 -10.57
N LEU A 73 1.51 -0.35 -11.30
CA LEU A 73 0.11 0.04 -11.30
C LEU A 73 -0.49 -0.19 -12.68
N ILE A 74 -1.62 -0.89 -12.74
CA ILE A 74 -2.40 -1.01 -13.98
C ILE A 74 -3.00 0.35 -14.31
N VAL A 75 -2.75 0.84 -15.53
CA VAL A 75 -3.21 2.16 -16.00
C VAL A 75 -4.20 2.07 -17.16
N SER A 76 -4.47 0.86 -17.65
CA SER A 76 -5.43 0.62 -18.73
C SER A 76 -6.00 -0.80 -18.62
N PRO A 77 -7.31 -1.01 -18.88
CA PRO A 77 -7.95 -2.32 -18.70
C PRO A 77 -7.43 -3.38 -19.68
N ASP A 78 -6.83 -2.96 -20.78
CA ASP A 78 -6.20 -3.81 -21.79
C ASP A 78 -4.72 -4.16 -21.50
N GLY A 79 -4.25 -3.98 -20.26
CA GLY A 79 -2.98 -4.57 -19.83
C GLY A 79 -1.76 -3.65 -19.84
N TYR A 80 -1.93 -2.33 -19.86
CA TYR A 80 -0.81 -1.40 -19.65
C TYR A 80 -0.54 -1.20 -18.16
N ILE A 81 0.73 -1.30 -17.78
CA ILE A 81 1.20 -1.20 -16.38
C ILE A 81 2.37 -0.24 -16.31
N ILE A 82 2.34 0.72 -15.39
CA ILE A 82 3.45 1.64 -15.14
C ILE A 82 4.25 1.21 -13.91
N SER A 83 5.58 1.36 -13.98
CA SER A 83 6.51 1.09 -12.87
C SER A 83 7.74 1.98 -12.94
N SER A 84 8.57 1.96 -11.89
CA SER A 84 9.86 2.62 -11.87
C SER A 84 10.84 1.93 -12.83
N SER A 85 11.59 2.71 -13.60
CA SER A 85 12.64 2.21 -14.50
C SER A 85 13.80 1.50 -13.79
N PHE A 86 13.92 1.67 -12.47
CA PHE A 86 15.02 1.11 -11.68
C PHE A 86 15.23 -0.39 -11.90
N ASN A 87 14.14 -1.17 -11.93
CA ASN A 87 14.22 -2.63 -12.04
C ASN A 87 14.59 -3.11 -13.46
N PHE A 88 14.53 -2.24 -14.46
CA PHE A 88 14.73 -2.59 -15.88
C PHE A 88 16.11 -2.17 -16.42
N ALA A 89 16.90 -1.41 -15.64
CA ALA A 89 18.23 -0.96 -16.04
C ALA A 89 19.18 -2.12 -16.39
N SER A 90 18.99 -3.28 -15.75
CA SER A 90 19.77 -4.51 -16.01
C SER A 90 19.39 -5.24 -17.30
N LYS A 91 18.41 -4.73 -18.07
CA LYS A 91 17.90 -5.36 -19.32
C LYS A 91 17.54 -6.84 -19.10
N PRO A 92 16.49 -7.12 -18.29
CA PRO A 92 16.11 -8.50 -17.98
C PRO A 92 15.71 -9.27 -19.24
N ALA A 93 16.03 -10.57 -19.25
CA ALA A 93 15.69 -11.46 -20.36
C ALA A 93 14.18 -11.78 -20.40
N ALA A 94 13.53 -11.79 -19.24
CA ALA A 94 12.09 -11.95 -19.13
C ALA A 94 11.51 -11.11 -17.98
N ILE A 95 10.27 -10.67 -18.15
CA ILE A 95 9.50 -9.93 -17.16
C ILE A 95 8.17 -10.67 -16.98
N THR A 96 7.82 -10.94 -15.73
CA THR A 96 6.52 -11.52 -15.37
C THR A 96 5.77 -10.62 -14.40
N VAL A 97 4.45 -10.58 -14.54
CA VAL A 97 3.54 -9.77 -13.75
C VAL A 97 2.50 -10.66 -13.09
N LEU A 98 2.46 -10.68 -11.77
CA LEU A 98 1.38 -11.31 -11.03
C LEU A 98 0.31 -10.25 -10.74
N VAL A 99 -0.86 -10.44 -11.34
CA VAL A 99 -2.05 -9.60 -11.12
C VAL A 99 -2.86 -10.19 -9.96
N PRO A 100 -3.30 -9.40 -8.96
CA PRO A 100 -4.18 -9.88 -7.90
C PRO A 100 -5.40 -10.61 -8.45
N GLY A 101 -5.72 -11.77 -7.87
CA GLY A 101 -6.86 -12.60 -8.29
C GLY A 101 -6.58 -13.51 -9.49
N LYS A 102 -5.45 -13.38 -10.21
CA LYS A 102 -5.01 -14.35 -11.22
C LYS A 102 -4.05 -15.37 -10.60
N SER A 103 -4.23 -16.64 -10.94
CA SER A 103 -3.38 -17.74 -10.45
C SER A 103 -1.99 -17.74 -11.08
N GLU A 104 -1.89 -17.32 -12.34
CA GLU A 104 -0.67 -17.40 -13.12
C GLU A 104 -0.07 -16.01 -13.43
N PRO A 105 1.25 -15.83 -13.31
CA PRO A 105 1.92 -14.64 -13.78
C PRO A 105 1.84 -14.49 -15.30
N LEU A 106 1.59 -13.27 -15.76
CA LEU A 106 1.54 -12.92 -17.17
C LEU A 106 2.92 -12.49 -17.66
N SER A 107 3.29 -12.87 -18.89
CA SER A 107 4.48 -12.32 -19.55
C SER A 107 4.26 -10.85 -19.89
N ALA A 108 5.25 -10.02 -19.62
CA ALA A 108 5.23 -8.59 -19.91
C ALA A 108 6.35 -8.18 -20.85
N LYS A 109 6.08 -7.15 -21.66
CA LYS A 109 7.07 -6.49 -22.50
C LYS A 109 7.17 -5.01 -22.14
N VAL A 110 8.39 -4.47 -22.18
CA VAL A 110 8.59 -3.02 -22.14
C VAL A 110 8.11 -2.42 -23.46
N VAL A 111 7.21 -1.44 -23.39
CA VAL A 111 6.68 -0.74 -24.56
C VAL A 111 7.16 0.71 -24.65
N ALA A 112 7.47 1.34 -23.51
CA ALA A 112 8.04 2.68 -23.47
C ALA A 112 8.86 2.91 -22.20
N GLN A 113 9.83 3.82 -22.27
CA GLN A 113 10.61 4.27 -21.12
C GLN A 113 10.78 5.78 -21.16
N ASP A 114 10.41 6.46 -20.08
CA ASP A 114 10.71 7.85 -19.82
C ASP A 114 11.96 7.92 -18.94
N GLN A 115 13.10 8.24 -19.56
CA GLN A 115 14.40 8.35 -18.87
C GLN A 115 14.49 9.59 -17.98
N THR A 116 13.69 10.63 -18.26
CA THR A 116 13.70 11.88 -17.49
C THR A 116 12.96 11.72 -16.15
N ARG A 117 11.88 10.95 -16.15
CA ARG A 117 11.07 10.67 -14.96
C ARG A 117 11.34 9.31 -14.32
N MET A 118 12.25 8.53 -14.90
CA MET A 118 12.56 7.17 -14.46
C MET A 118 11.32 6.26 -14.41
N LEU A 119 10.49 6.30 -15.46
CA LEU A 119 9.27 5.49 -15.60
C LEU A 119 9.37 4.52 -16.77
N THR A 120 8.86 3.30 -16.57
CA THR A 120 8.75 2.26 -17.59
C THR A 120 7.30 1.84 -17.73
N LEU A 121 6.81 1.79 -18.97
CA LEU A 121 5.50 1.26 -19.33
C LEU A 121 5.67 -0.16 -19.84
N LEU A 122 4.92 -1.08 -19.24
CA LEU A 122 4.84 -2.48 -19.61
C LEU A 122 3.49 -2.78 -20.28
N LYS A 123 3.46 -3.83 -21.10
CA LYS A 123 2.26 -4.42 -21.65
C LYS A 123 2.21 -5.91 -21.33
N VAL A 124 1.10 -6.38 -20.77
CA VAL A 124 0.72 -7.79 -20.66
C VAL A 124 -0.41 -8.12 -21.64
N ASP A 125 -0.57 -9.38 -21.99
CA ASP A 125 -1.71 -9.84 -22.79
C ASP A 125 -2.88 -10.23 -21.88
N ALA A 126 -3.74 -9.25 -21.58
CA ALA A 126 -4.94 -9.42 -20.78
C ALA A 126 -5.92 -8.28 -21.05
N THR A 127 -7.21 -8.55 -20.89
CA THR A 127 -8.29 -7.56 -20.90
C THR A 127 -8.96 -7.50 -19.53
N ASP A 128 -9.85 -6.52 -19.37
CA ASP A 128 -10.73 -6.36 -18.21
C ASP A 128 -9.97 -6.29 -16.88
N LEU A 129 -8.76 -5.71 -16.91
CA LEU A 129 -7.99 -5.48 -15.71
C LEU A 129 -8.55 -4.31 -14.89
N PRO A 130 -8.50 -4.38 -13.55
CA PRO A 130 -8.92 -3.27 -12.70
C PRO A 130 -7.98 -2.08 -12.87
N VAL A 131 -8.55 -0.90 -13.09
CA VAL A 131 -7.83 0.39 -13.18
C VAL A 131 -8.30 1.26 -12.02
N PRO A 132 -7.39 1.92 -11.28
CA PRO A 132 -7.78 2.79 -10.20
C PRO A 132 -8.41 4.08 -10.75
N VAL A 133 -9.29 4.69 -9.97
CA VAL A 133 -9.83 6.01 -10.29
C VAL A 133 -8.70 7.04 -10.20
N VAL A 134 -8.46 7.76 -11.30
CA VAL A 134 -7.47 8.85 -11.36
C VAL A 134 -8.14 10.15 -10.92
N VAL A 135 -7.43 10.93 -10.10
CA VAL A 135 -7.89 12.22 -9.61
C VAL A 135 -7.11 13.35 -10.29
N PRO A 136 -7.76 14.41 -10.79
CA PRO A 136 -7.09 15.58 -11.32
C PRO A 136 -6.12 16.21 -10.31
N LYS A 137 -4.99 16.72 -10.80
CA LYS A 137 -3.93 17.27 -9.93
C LYS A 137 -4.42 18.40 -9.02
N ASN A 138 -5.34 19.24 -9.50
CA ASN A 138 -5.93 20.35 -8.74
C ASN A 138 -6.92 19.89 -7.65
N GLU A 139 -7.29 18.61 -7.63
CA GLU A 139 -8.17 18.03 -6.60
C GLU A 139 -7.40 17.24 -5.53
N VAL A 140 -6.09 17.01 -5.73
CA VAL A 140 -5.24 16.34 -4.74
C VAL A 140 -5.01 17.28 -3.55
N ARG A 141 -5.38 16.80 -2.34
CA ARG A 141 -5.09 17.47 -1.06
C ARG A 141 -4.00 16.66 -0.35
N LEU A 142 -2.86 17.30 -0.08
CA LEU A 142 -1.72 16.73 0.64
C LEU A 142 -1.59 17.37 2.02
#